data_AF-A0A5N9A5J3-F1
#
_entry.id   AF-A0A5N9A5J3-F1
#
_cell.length_a   1.000
_cell.length_b   1.000
_cell.length_c   1.000
_cell.angle_alpha   90.00
_cell.angle_beta   90.00
_cell.angle_gamma   90.00
#
_symmetry.space_group_name_H-M   'P 1'
#
loop_
_entity.id
_entity.type
_entity.pdbx_description
1 polymer ?
#
loop_
_entity_poly.entity_id
_entity_poly.type
_entity_poly.pdbx_seq_one_letter_code
_entity_poly.pdbx_strand_id
1 'polypeptide(L)' 'MQDFLAAFAPDAPPGPPPGKGLGGFQAIASGGGGSFTADFTAGDYALVCFIGDPNTGAPHFALGMIHEFTVQ' A
#
# COMPACT_ATOMS: atom_id res chain seq x y z
N MET A 1 -10.58 -1.42 1.33
CA MET A 1 -9.65 -1.58 2.47
C MET A 1 -9.71 -3.00 3.02
N GLN A 2 -10.90 -3.44 3.44
CA GLN A 2 -11.11 -4.72 4.13
C GLN A 2 -10.66 -5.92 3.28
N ASP A 3 -11.09 -5.97 2.02
CA ASP A 3 -10.70 -7.04 1.09
C ASP A 3 -9.19 -7.03 0.80
N PHE A 4 -8.59 -5.83 0.74
CA PHE A 4 -7.15 -5.70 0.58
C PHE A 4 -6.41 -6.29 1.78
N LEU A 5 -6.79 -5.92 3.00
CA LEU A 5 -6.18 -6.46 4.22
C LEU A 5 -6.38 -7.99 4.33
N ALA A 6 -7.57 -8.48 3.96
CA ALA A 6 -7.87 -9.91 3.96
C ALA A 6 -6.97 -10.69 3.00
N ALA A 7 -6.56 -10.11 1.87
CA ALA A 7 -5.64 -10.75 0.92
C ALA A 7 -4.21 -10.94 1.46
N PHE A 8 -3.85 -10.29 2.59
CA PHE A 8 -2.56 -10.46 3.27
C PHE A 8 -2.68 -11.20 4.60
N ALA A 9 -3.85 -11.78 4.91
CA ALA A 9 -4.00 -12.64 6.07
C ALA A 9 -3.14 -13.91 5.92
N PRO A 10 -2.60 -14.50 7.01
CA PRO A 10 -1.78 -15.70 6.95
C PRO A 10 -2.43 -16.91 6.25
N ASP A 11 -3.76 -16.98 6.29
CA ASP A 11 -4.62 -18.03 5.72
C ASP A 11 -5.31 -17.61 4.42
N ALA A 12 -4.93 -16.46 3.84
CA ALA A 12 -5.48 -15.98 2.59
C ALA A 12 -5.23 -16.98 1.44
N PRO A 13 -6.23 -17.24 0.57
CA PRO A 13 -6.03 -18.04 -0.62
C PRO A 13 -4.89 -17.46 -1.49
N PRO A 14 -4.09 -18.30 -2.17
CA PRO A 14 -3.05 -17.82 -3.07
C PRO A 14 -3.65 -16.97 -4.19
N GLY A 15 -3.09 -15.79 -4.41
CA GLY A 15 -3.52 -14.89 -5.49
C GLY A 15 -2.86 -13.52 -5.38
N PRO A 16 -2.89 -12.70 -6.44
CA PRO A 16 -2.49 -11.31 -6.34
C PRO A 16 -3.46 -10.56 -5.42
N PRO A 17 -2.98 -9.60 -4.61
CA PRO A 17 -3.85 -8.74 -3.83
C PRO A 17 -4.77 -7.91 -4.75
N PRO A 18 -5.94 -7.45 -4.27
CA PRO A 18 -6.83 -6.60 -5.05
C PRO A 18 -6.13 -5.34 -5.55
N GLY A 19 -6.42 -4.96 -6.80
CA GLY A 19 -5.92 -3.74 -7.43
C GLY A 19 -4.72 -3.97 -8.35
N LYS A 20 -4.23 -2.88 -8.95
CA LYS A 20 -3.06 -2.87 -9.83
C LYS A 20 -2.11 -1.77 -9.35
N GLY A 21 -0.83 -2.11 -9.19
CA GLY A 21 0.18 -1.13 -8.81
C GLY A 21 0.29 0.01 -9.84
N LEU A 22 0.27 1.24 -9.35
CA LEU A 22 0.43 2.47 -10.14
C LEU A 22 1.65 3.24 -9.63
N GLY A 23 2.83 2.66 -9.83
CA GLY A 23 4.10 3.27 -9.40
C GLY A 23 4.19 3.48 -7.88
N GLY A 24 4.97 4.49 -7.48
CA GLY A 24 5.22 4.83 -6.09
C GLY A 24 6.63 5.33 -5.85
N PHE A 25 7.02 5.38 -4.59
CA PHE A 25 8.38 5.73 -4.16
C PHE A 25 8.97 4.58 -3.34
N GLN A 26 10.29 4.41 -3.41
CA GLN A 26 11.00 3.37 -2.66
C GLN A 26 11.11 3.73 -1.17
N ALA A 27 11.64 2.83 -0.35
CA ALA A 27 11.91 3.09 1.07
C ALA A 27 12.74 4.37 1.25
N ILE A 28 12.32 5.22 2.19
CA ILE A 28 13.00 6.47 2.54
C ILE A 28 13.61 6.30 3.93
N ALA A 29 14.91 6.57 4.07
CA ALA A 29 15.58 6.57 5.36
C ALA A 29 15.06 7.71 6.25
N SER A 30 15.18 7.55 7.58
CA SER A 30 14.75 8.56 8.54
C SER A 30 15.39 9.93 8.24
N GLY A 31 14.56 10.98 8.23
CA GLY A 31 14.97 12.35 7.87
C GLY A 31 15.08 12.64 6.36
N GLY A 32 14.92 11.62 5.52
CA GLY A 32 14.83 11.77 4.07
C GLY A 32 13.44 12.21 3.59
N GLY A 33 13.36 12.52 2.29
CA GLY A 33 12.11 12.82 1.60
C GLY A 33 12.16 12.36 0.15
N GLY A 34 11.00 12.26 -0.47
CA GLY A 34 10.85 11.80 -1.85
C GLY A 34 9.52 12.25 -2.41
N SER A 35 9.45 12.37 -3.73
CA SER A 35 8.23 12.71 -4.45
C SER A 35 7.99 11.71 -5.56
N PHE A 36 6.74 11.31 -5.73
CA PHE A 36 6.26 10.53 -6.84
C PHE A 36 5.10 11.28 -7.50
N THR A 37 5.07 11.25 -8.83
CA THR A 37 4.00 11.85 -9.63
C THR A 37 3.39 10.77 -10.51
N ALA A 38 2.06 10.72 -10.54
CA ALA A 38 1.29 9.84 -11.40
C ALA A 38 0.09 10.57 -11.96
N ASP A 39 -0.30 10.16 -13.17
CA ASP A 39 -1.57 10.52 -13.76
C ASP A 39 -2.61 9.46 -13.38
N PHE A 40 -3.73 9.93 -12.82
CA PHE A 40 -4.83 9.09 -12.39
C PHE A 40 -6.02 9.27 -13.34
N THR A 41 -6.57 8.16 -13.83
CA THR A 41 -7.91 8.17 -14.44
C THR A 41 -8.97 8.16 -13.35
N ALA A 42 -10.22 8.52 -13.67
CA ALA A 42 -11.33 8.38 -12.73
C ALA A 42 -11.42 6.93 -12.19
N GLY A 43 -11.62 6.79 -10.88
CA GLY A 43 -11.65 5.51 -10.19
C GLY A 43 -11.19 5.57 -8.74
N ASP A 44 -11.19 4.40 -8.08
CA ASP A 44 -10.80 4.23 -6.68
C ASP A 44 -9.35 3.78 -6.55
N TYR A 45 -8.63 4.40 -5.62
CA TYR A 45 -7.20 4.17 -5.38
C TYR A 45 -6.90 4.03 -3.90
N ALA A 46 -5.76 3.39 -3.61
CA ALA A 46 -5.17 3.37 -2.29
C ALA A 46 -3.66 3.67 -2.38
N LEU A 47 -3.17 4.51 -1.48
CA LEU A 47 -1.75 4.65 -1.18
C LEU A 47 -1.40 3.61 -0.12
N VAL A 48 -0.45 2.73 -0.42
CA VAL A 48 -0.12 1.57 0.43
C VAL A 48 1.38 1.50 0.69
N CYS A 49 1.78 1.45 1.96
CA CYS A 49 3.17 1.24 2.34
C CYS A 49 3.43 -0.25 2.64
N PHE A 50 4.28 -0.88 1.83
CA PHE A 50 4.65 -2.29 1.95
C PHE A 50 5.91 -2.53 2.79
N ILE A 51 6.53 -1.48 3.33
CA ILE A 51 7.72 -1.62 4.16
C ILE A 51 7.36 -2.37 5.44
N GLY A 52 8.17 -3.37 5.78
CA GLY A 52 8.01 -4.12 7.03
C GLY A 52 8.51 -3.32 8.22
N ASP A 53 7.76 -3.37 9.32
CA ASP A 53 8.23 -2.90 10.61
C ASP A 53 9.46 -3.74 11.02
N PRO A 54 10.57 -3.10 11.43
CA PRO A 54 11.82 -3.80 11.72
C PRO A 54 11.73 -4.74 12.94
N ASN A 55 10.75 -4.57 13.82
CA ASN A 55 10.62 -5.37 15.04
C ASN A 55 9.76 -6.63 14.83
N THR A 56 8.72 -6.52 14.00
CA THR A 56 7.67 -7.53 13.83
C THR A 56 7.66 -8.15 12.43
N GLY A 57 8.26 -7.48 11.44
CA GLY A 57 8.15 -7.84 10.02
C GLY A 57 6.79 -7.51 9.40
N ALA A 58 5.82 -7.01 10.19
CA ALA A 58 4.50 -6.69 9.69
C ALA A 58 4.57 -5.51 8.70
N PRO A 59 3.90 -5.58 7.54
CA PRO A 59 3.90 -4.46 6.60
C PRO A 59 3.18 -3.26 7.20
N HIS A 60 3.70 -2.05 6.98
CA HIS A 60 3.19 -0.83 7.60
C HIS A 60 1.73 -0.53 7.25
N PHE A 61 1.21 -0.98 6.10
CA PHE A 61 -0.22 -0.86 5.80
C PHE A 61 -1.09 -1.59 6.84
N ALA A 62 -0.63 -2.74 7.36
CA ALA A 62 -1.33 -3.49 8.41
C ALA A 62 -1.24 -2.79 9.77
N LEU A 63 -0.29 -1.87 9.93
CA LEU A 63 -0.13 -0.98 11.08
C LEU A 63 -0.84 0.37 10.89
N GLY A 64 -1.60 0.54 9.79
CA GLY A 64 -2.41 1.73 9.52
C GLY A 64 -1.83 2.70 8.48
N MET A 65 -0.67 2.42 7.88
CA MET A 65 -0.09 3.26 6.83
C MET A 65 -0.70 2.93 5.45
N ILE A 66 -2.01 3.15 5.34
CA ILE A 66 -2.82 2.98 4.13
C ILE A 66 -3.85 4.10 4.04
N HIS A 67 -4.09 4.62 2.84
CA HIS A 67 -5.04 5.70 2.62
C HIS A 67 -5.80 5.53 1.32
N GLU A 68 -7.13 5.57 1.37
CA GLU A 68 -8.01 5.43 0.21
C GLU A 68 -8.50 6.79 -0.29
N PHE A 69 -8.62 6.92 -1.60
CA PHE A 69 -9.16 8.11 -2.24
C PHE A 69 -9.79 7.78 -3.60
N THR A 70 -10.71 8.64 -4.05
CA THR A 70 -11.38 8.51 -5.35
C THR A 70 -11.02 9.71 -6.22
N VAL A 71 -10.73 9.44 -7.49
CA VAL A 71 -10.58 10.46 -8.54
C VAL A 71 -11.86 10.45 -9.38
N GLN A 72 -12.47 11.63 -9.57
CA GLN A 72 -13.71 11.81 -10.34
C GLN A 72 -13.42 12.26 -11.78
#